data_AF-M2TDU8-F1
#
_entry.id   AF-M2TDU8-F1
#
_cell.length_a   1.000
_cell.length_b   1.000
_cell.length_c   1.000
_cell.angle_alpha   90.00
_cell.angle_beta   90.00
_cell.angle_gamma   90.00
#
_symmetry.space_group_name_H-M   'P 1'
#
loop_
_entity.id
_entity.type
_entity.pdbx_description
1 polymer ?
#
loop_
_entity_poly.entity_id
_entity_poly.type
_entity_poly.pdbx_seq_one_letter_code
_entity_poly.pdbx_strand_id
1 'polypeptide(L)'
;FTFETIPAAQVTETMLDQAAALFSSAYGIWSPEAEKNMGKYCKPGKRVKMSVERLREQSLAPGTNSVLVRSIDGDKLAGYAFATRWMYEGRQICWVTQLCVSHEYRGRKLATQILIRLREGQNDRGFGILSSHPAAILGALRAWGRGIEDVNMEIAKEHAAGIMAASPVKYVRDAKLKGSLFGSGDDGTVCCADTSFWVDHAEPFAALAEIKKRATWPFGDLPEGCEFLVL
;
A
#
# COMPACT_ATOMS: atom_id res chain seq x y z
N PHE A 1 4.83 21.86 0.40
CA PHE A 1 3.90 20.87 0.98
C PHE A 1 3.90 21.01 2.49
N THR A 2 2.72 21.07 3.09
CA THR A 2 2.53 20.99 4.54
C THR A 2 2.10 19.57 4.88
N PHE A 3 2.75 18.97 5.89
CA PHE A 3 2.47 17.60 6.31
C PHE A 3 1.78 17.58 7.66
N GLU A 4 0.71 16.79 7.75
CA GLU A 4 -0.08 16.63 8.97
C GLU A 4 -0.24 15.14 9.29
N THR A 5 -0.25 14.83 10.58
CA THR A 5 -0.44 13.48 11.11
C THR A 5 -1.63 13.54 12.05
N ILE A 6 -2.70 12.86 11.68
CA ILE A 6 -4.03 12.99 12.27
C ILE A 6 -4.46 11.62 12.78
N PRO A 7 -4.62 11.42 14.10
CA PRO A 7 -5.14 10.17 14.65
C PRO A 7 -6.54 9.88 14.10
N ALA A 8 -6.91 8.61 13.95
CA ALA A 8 -8.22 8.20 13.40
C ALA A 8 -9.42 8.93 14.04
N ALA A 9 -9.39 9.13 15.36
CA ALA A 9 -10.45 9.82 16.10
C ALA A 9 -10.64 11.30 15.72
N GLN A 10 -9.64 11.92 15.07
CA GLN A 10 -9.67 13.32 14.64
C GLN A 10 -9.84 13.46 13.12
N VAL A 11 -9.92 12.35 12.39
CA VAL A 11 -10.16 12.39 10.94
C VAL A 11 -11.61 12.81 10.69
N THR A 12 -11.80 13.94 10.00
CA THR A 12 -13.13 14.48 9.69
C THR A 12 -13.71 13.89 8.42
N GLU A 13 -15.02 14.04 8.21
CA GLU A 13 -15.67 13.66 6.94
C GLU A 13 -15.03 14.36 5.74
N THR A 14 -14.74 15.66 5.84
CA THR A 14 -14.08 16.42 4.77
C THR A 14 -12.72 15.83 4.39
N MET A 15 -11.93 15.35 5.37
CA MET A 15 -10.65 14.70 5.09
C MET A 15 -10.85 13.38 4.33
N LEU A 16 -11.89 12.62 4.69
CA LEU A 16 -12.22 11.37 4.01
C LEU A 16 -12.75 11.63 2.60
N ASP A 17 -13.57 12.64 2.39
CA ASP A 17 -14.05 13.06 1.07
C ASP A 17 -12.86 13.40 0.16
N GLN A 18 -11.91 14.20 0.66
CA GLN A 18 -10.71 14.55 -0.09
C GLN A 18 -9.87 13.31 -0.45
N ALA A 19 -9.67 12.40 0.51
CA ALA A 19 -8.91 11.17 0.28
C ALA A 19 -9.63 10.23 -0.71
N ALA A 20 -10.94 10.04 -0.56
CA ALA A 20 -11.76 9.21 -1.43
C ALA A 20 -11.82 9.77 -2.86
N ALA A 21 -11.93 11.09 -3.02
CA ALA A 21 -11.88 11.77 -4.31
C ALA A 21 -10.49 11.62 -4.97
N LEU A 22 -9.41 11.80 -4.21
CA LEU A 22 -8.06 11.61 -4.71
C LEU A 22 -7.82 10.16 -5.14
N PHE A 23 -8.18 9.18 -4.30
CA PHE A 23 -8.09 7.77 -4.65
C PHE A 23 -8.84 7.46 -5.96
N SER A 24 -10.09 7.90 -6.04
CA SER A 24 -10.99 7.64 -7.17
C SER A 24 -10.58 8.28 -8.49
N SER A 25 -9.64 9.22 -8.44
CA SER A 25 -9.08 9.91 -9.61
C SER A 25 -7.67 9.44 -9.95
N ALA A 26 -6.87 9.05 -8.95
CA ALA A 26 -5.44 8.80 -9.11
C ALA A 26 -4.99 7.35 -8.95
N TYR A 27 -5.72 6.47 -8.26
CA TYR A 27 -5.18 5.16 -7.86
C TYR A 27 -4.91 4.22 -9.04
N GLY A 28 -5.96 3.69 -9.67
CA GLY A 28 -5.83 2.65 -10.70
C GLY A 28 -7.12 2.46 -11.49
N ILE A 29 -7.08 1.57 -12.48
CA ILE A 29 -8.24 1.11 -13.24
C ILE A 29 -8.42 -0.40 -13.04
N TRP A 30 -9.64 -0.89 -13.22
CA TRP A 30 -9.93 -2.32 -13.13
C TRP A 30 -9.32 -3.09 -14.31
N SER A 31 -8.74 -4.26 -14.02
CA SER A 31 -8.18 -5.14 -15.05
C SER A 31 -9.30 -5.83 -15.86
N PRO A 32 -8.98 -6.45 -17.01
CA PRO A 32 -9.95 -7.20 -17.80
C PRO A 32 -10.69 -8.31 -17.03
N GLU A 33 -10.05 -8.89 -16.01
CA GLU A 33 -10.62 -9.98 -15.22
C GLU A 33 -11.40 -9.51 -13.98
N ALA A 34 -11.39 -8.20 -13.69
CA ALA A 34 -11.97 -7.65 -12.47
C ALA A 34 -13.48 -7.89 -12.38
N GLU A 35 -14.22 -7.76 -13.49
CA GLU A 35 -15.67 -7.97 -13.47
C GLU A 35 -16.04 -9.43 -13.15
N LYS A 36 -15.25 -10.38 -13.67
CA LYS A 36 -15.43 -11.82 -13.43
C LYS A 36 -15.12 -12.18 -11.98
N ASN A 37 -14.03 -11.63 -11.43
CA ASN A 37 -13.53 -12.04 -10.10
C ASN A 37 -14.08 -11.19 -8.94
N MET A 38 -14.48 -9.95 -9.18
CA MET A 38 -14.95 -9.00 -8.15
C MET A 38 -16.38 -8.50 -8.38
N GLY A 39 -17.01 -8.86 -9.50
CA GLY A 39 -18.41 -8.58 -9.81
C GLY A 39 -18.64 -7.37 -10.73
N LYS A 40 -19.90 -7.24 -11.18
CA LYS A 40 -20.39 -6.29 -12.21
C LYS A 40 -20.07 -4.80 -12.03
N TYR A 41 -19.64 -4.40 -10.84
CA TYR A 41 -19.28 -3.01 -10.53
C TYR A 41 -17.80 -2.70 -10.85
N CYS A 42 -16.98 -3.73 -11.03
CA CYS A 42 -15.55 -3.62 -11.33
C CYS A 42 -15.31 -3.67 -12.85
N LYS A 43 -15.90 -2.72 -13.58
CA LYS A 43 -15.89 -2.69 -15.05
C LYS A 43 -14.48 -2.45 -15.60
N PRO A 44 -13.97 -3.31 -16.51
CA PRO A 44 -12.64 -3.15 -17.10
C PRO A 44 -12.39 -1.75 -17.68
N GLY A 45 -11.18 -1.24 -17.46
CA GLY A 45 -10.77 0.09 -17.95
C GLY A 45 -11.42 1.27 -17.23
N LYS A 46 -12.34 1.05 -16.29
CA LYS A 46 -12.89 2.11 -15.43
C LYS A 46 -12.02 2.30 -14.21
N ARG A 47 -11.94 3.55 -13.74
CA ARG A 47 -11.25 3.91 -12.49
C ARG A 47 -11.86 3.15 -11.31
N VAL A 48 -10.99 2.63 -10.45
CA VAL A 48 -11.38 2.14 -9.13
C VAL A 48 -12.01 3.31 -8.37
N LYS A 49 -13.21 3.12 -7.83
CA LYS A 49 -13.91 4.13 -7.02
C LYS A 49 -13.87 3.75 -5.55
N MET A 50 -13.66 4.75 -4.72
CA MET A 50 -13.65 4.65 -3.27
C MET A 50 -14.73 5.57 -2.72
N SER A 51 -15.65 5.02 -1.93
CA SER A 51 -16.57 5.82 -1.12
C SER A 51 -15.93 6.12 0.23
N VAL A 52 -16.42 7.16 0.91
CA VAL A 52 -16.02 7.48 2.28
C VAL A 52 -16.28 6.31 3.24
N GLU A 53 -17.42 5.66 3.11
CA GLU A 53 -17.79 4.50 3.93
C GLU A 53 -16.79 3.35 3.78
N ARG A 54 -16.47 2.97 2.53
CA ARG A 54 -15.49 1.91 2.25
C ARG A 54 -14.09 2.32 2.70
N LEU A 55 -13.72 3.59 2.51
CA LEU A 55 -12.44 4.11 2.97
C LEU A 55 -12.30 4.00 4.50
N ARG A 56 -13.36 4.37 5.23
CA ARG A 56 -13.41 4.25 6.68
C ARG A 56 -13.29 2.80 7.13
N GLU A 57 -14.07 1.90 6.53
CA GLU A 57 -14.03 0.47 6.87
C GLU A 57 -12.65 -0.15 6.62
N GLN A 58 -12.02 0.15 5.49
CA GLN A 58 -10.78 -0.50 5.06
C GLN A 58 -9.51 0.13 5.64
N SER A 59 -9.52 1.44 5.94
CA SER A 59 -8.32 2.18 6.34
C SER A 59 -8.37 2.75 7.76
N LEU A 60 -9.55 2.84 8.38
CA LEU A 60 -9.77 3.42 9.71
C LEU A 60 -10.74 2.56 10.53
N ALA A 61 -10.55 1.24 10.53
CA ALA A 61 -11.43 0.32 11.24
C ALA A 61 -11.60 0.76 12.72
N PRO A 62 -12.83 0.82 13.26
CA PRO A 62 -13.06 1.25 14.63
C PRO A 62 -12.23 0.46 15.65
N GLY A 63 -11.72 1.14 16.68
CA GLY A 63 -10.94 0.50 17.75
C GLY A 63 -9.51 0.13 17.38
N THR A 64 -9.03 0.53 16.19
CA THR A 64 -7.65 0.32 15.77
C THR A 64 -6.79 1.57 15.98
N ASN A 65 -5.49 1.37 16.14
CA ASN A 65 -4.52 2.47 16.20
C ASN A 65 -4.17 2.93 14.79
N SER A 66 -5.14 3.56 14.11
CA SER A 66 -4.97 4.09 12.76
C SER A 66 -4.66 5.59 12.76
N VAL A 67 -3.95 6.01 11.71
CA VAL A 67 -3.54 7.40 11.50
C VAL A 67 -3.65 7.76 10.02
N LEU A 68 -4.03 9.00 9.76
CA LEU A 68 -3.91 9.65 8.46
C LEU A 68 -2.67 10.53 8.45
N VAL A 69 -1.78 10.32 7.50
CA VAL A 69 -0.76 11.31 7.15
C VAL A 69 -1.13 11.92 5.81
N ARG A 70 -1.24 13.24 5.75
CA ARG A 70 -1.58 13.95 4.51
C ARG A 70 -0.57 15.03 4.18
N SER A 71 -0.38 15.25 2.89
CA SER A 71 0.39 16.35 2.33
C SER A 71 -0.55 17.32 1.61
N ILE A 72 -0.51 18.58 2.01
CA ILE A 72 -1.31 19.66 1.44
C ILE A 72 -0.41 20.60 0.63
N ASP A 73 -0.91 21.04 -0.53
CA ASP A 73 -0.34 22.08 -1.38
C ASP A 73 -1.36 23.23 -1.54
N GLY A 74 -1.16 24.33 -0.80
CA GLY A 74 -2.19 25.35 -0.62
C GLY A 74 -3.42 24.78 0.09
N ASP A 75 -4.53 24.64 -0.63
CA ASP A 75 -5.78 24.02 -0.13
C ASP A 75 -6.04 22.63 -0.73
N LYS A 76 -5.11 22.11 -1.54
CA LYS A 76 -5.28 20.85 -2.27
C LYS A 76 -4.58 19.69 -1.57
N LEU A 77 -5.27 18.56 -1.49
CA LEU A 77 -4.66 17.30 -1.05
C LEU A 77 -3.74 16.76 -2.15
N ALA A 78 -2.42 16.86 -1.94
CA ALA A 78 -1.42 16.39 -2.91
C ALA A 78 -1.15 14.88 -2.79
N GLY A 79 -1.30 14.33 -1.58
CA GLY A 79 -1.17 12.91 -1.31
C GLY A 79 -1.47 12.57 0.15
N TYR A 80 -1.71 11.30 0.44
CA TYR A 80 -1.90 10.80 1.80
C TYR A 80 -1.48 9.34 1.94
N ALA A 81 -1.28 8.94 3.20
CA ALA A 81 -1.22 7.56 3.62
C ALA A 81 -2.16 7.35 4.81
N PHE A 82 -2.93 6.26 4.77
CA PHE A 82 -3.48 5.66 5.99
C PHE A 82 -2.56 4.54 6.44
N ALA A 83 -2.43 4.42 7.75
CA ALA A 83 -1.72 3.30 8.35
C ALA A 83 -2.40 2.86 9.64
N THR A 84 -2.25 1.58 9.97
CA THR A 84 -2.78 0.97 11.18
C THR A 84 -1.67 0.25 11.92
N ARG A 85 -1.64 0.42 13.25
CA ARG A 85 -0.68 -0.24 14.12
C ARG A 85 -1.33 -1.33 14.96
N TRP A 86 -0.62 -2.43 15.12
CA TRP A 86 -1.01 -3.51 16.03
C TRP A 86 0.22 -4.22 16.61
N MET A 87 -0.02 -5.04 17.63
CA MET A 87 1.02 -5.84 18.26
C MET A 87 1.10 -7.22 17.60
N TYR A 88 2.32 -7.66 17.30
CA TYR A 88 2.65 -9.02 16.89
C TYR A 88 3.86 -9.47 17.70
N GLU A 89 3.74 -10.57 18.46
CA GLU A 89 4.81 -11.11 19.32
C GLU A 89 5.49 -10.06 20.22
N GLY A 90 4.69 -9.18 20.83
CA GLY A 90 5.20 -8.11 21.71
C GLY A 90 5.90 -6.95 20.97
N ARG A 91 5.84 -6.91 19.64
CA ARG A 91 6.40 -5.85 18.78
C ARG A 91 5.28 -5.08 18.10
N GLN A 92 5.40 -3.75 18.07
CA GLN A 92 4.47 -2.90 17.32
C GLN A 92 4.83 -2.93 15.84
N ILE A 93 3.84 -3.23 14.99
CA ILE A 93 3.94 -3.20 13.53
C ILE A 93 3.15 -2.00 13.02
N CYS A 94 3.71 -1.24 12.07
CA CYS A 94 3.01 -0.17 11.35
C CYS A 94 2.72 -0.57 9.90
N TRP A 95 1.46 -0.80 9.57
CA TRP A 95 1.08 -1.19 8.23
C TRP A 95 0.41 -0.06 7.47
N VAL A 96 0.94 0.26 6.30
CA VAL A 96 0.34 1.23 5.37
C VAL A 96 -0.83 0.55 4.66
N THR A 97 -2.05 0.91 5.04
CA THR A 97 -3.28 0.31 4.49
C THR A 97 -3.67 0.94 3.16
N GLN A 98 -3.27 2.18 2.94
CA GLN A 98 -3.53 2.88 1.68
C GLN A 98 -2.53 4.00 1.50
N LEU A 99 -1.99 4.15 0.30
CA LEU A 99 -1.08 5.24 -0.08
C LEU A 99 -1.50 5.76 -1.44
N CYS A 100 -1.78 7.06 -1.54
CA CYS A 100 -2.17 7.68 -2.80
C CYS A 100 -1.50 9.05 -2.96
N VAL A 101 -1.02 9.31 -4.18
CA VAL A 101 -0.43 10.60 -4.58
C VAL A 101 -1.05 11.02 -5.90
N SER A 102 -1.49 12.27 -5.96
CA SER A 102 -2.05 12.85 -7.19
C SER A 102 -1.02 12.79 -8.33
N HIS A 103 -1.51 12.50 -9.54
CA HIS A 103 -0.68 12.41 -10.74
C HIS A 103 0.19 13.66 -10.95
N GLU A 104 -0.32 14.85 -10.60
CA GLU A 104 0.37 16.15 -10.74
C GLU A 104 1.65 16.26 -9.88
N TYR A 105 1.71 15.49 -8.79
CA TYR A 105 2.79 15.54 -7.80
C TYR A 105 3.66 14.28 -7.77
N ARG A 106 3.42 13.32 -8.68
CA ARG A 106 4.28 12.13 -8.82
C ARG A 106 5.69 12.51 -9.28
N GLY A 107 6.65 11.64 -8.99
CA GLY A 107 8.07 11.89 -9.28
C GLY A 107 8.77 12.87 -8.32
N ARG A 108 8.05 13.51 -7.40
CA ARG A 108 8.60 14.50 -6.44
C ARG A 108 8.96 13.90 -5.07
N LYS A 109 9.09 12.58 -4.98
CA LYS A 109 9.33 11.82 -3.72
C LYS A 109 8.25 12.04 -2.64
N LEU A 110 7.05 12.50 -3.01
CA LEU A 110 6.01 12.86 -2.06
C LEU A 110 5.52 11.66 -1.23
N ALA A 111 5.34 10.50 -1.88
CA ALA A 111 5.01 9.26 -1.20
C ALA A 111 6.04 8.91 -0.10
N THR A 112 7.34 9.02 -0.41
CA THR A 112 8.41 8.79 0.57
C THR A 112 8.35 9.78 1.74
N GLN A 113 8.10 11.07 1.47
CA GLN A 113 8.01 12.09 2.53
C GLN A 113 6.80 11.86 3.45
N ILE A 114 5.64 11.47 2.89
CA ILE A 114 4.47 11.06 3.66
C ILE A 114 4.79 9.88 4.58
N LEU A 115 5.50 8.88 4.07
CA LEU A 115 5.87 7.68 4.84
C LEU A 115 6.96 7.95 5.88
N ILE A 116 7.91 8.84 5.61
CA ILE A 116 8.87 9.32 6.62
C ILE A 116 8.10 10.00 7.76
N ARG A 117 7.17 10.90 7.42
CA ARG A 117 6.34 11.57 8.43
C ARG A 117 5.50 10.59 9.26
N LEU A 118 5.02 9.50 8.64
CA LEU A 118 4.26 8.45 9.33
C LEU A 118 5.05 7.73 10.44
N ARG A 119 6.37 7.55 10.28
CA ARG A 119 7.21 6.88 11.28
C ARG A 119 7.86 7.82 12.30
N GLU A 120 7.81 9.13 12.09
CA GLU A 120 8.47 10.10 12.97
C GLU A 120 7.92 10.00 14.41
N GLY A 121 8.85 9.88 15.37
CA GLY A 121 8.51 9.77 16.79
C GLY A 121 7.85 8.46 17.22
N GLN A 122 7.75 7.47 16.32
CA GLN A 122 7.14 6.18 16.61
C GLN A 122 8.20 5.11 16.89
N ASN A 123 7.88 4.16 17.76
CA ASN A 123 8.76 3.03 18.10
C ASN A 123 8.35 1.73 17.39
N ASP A 124 7.89 1.88 16.14
CA ASP A 124 7.51 0.76 15.28
C ASP A 124 8.72 -0.16 15.06
N ARG A 125 8.55 -1.46 15.33
CA ARG A 125 9.61 -2.48 15.19
C ARG A 125 9.58 -3.20 13.84
N GLY A 126 8.53 -2.99 13.08
CA GLY A 126 8.38 -3.42 11.69
C GLY A 126 7.37 -2.52 10.99
N PHE A 127 7.42 -2.53 9.66
CA PHE A 127 6.41 -1.87 8.84
C PHE A 127 5.86 -2.86 7.83
N GLY A 128 4.79 -2.52 7.13
CA GLY A 128 4.35 -3.32 6.01
C GLY A 128 3.50 -2.56 5.03
N ILE A 129 3.53 -3.00 3.77
CA ILE A 129 2.65 -2.50 2.71
C ILE A 129 2.43 -3.59 1.66
N LEU A 130 1.20 -3.67 1.17
CA LEU A 130 0.86 -4.36 -0.07
C LEU A 130 0.59 -3.31 -1.13
N SER A 131 1.26 -3.43 -2.28
CA SER A 131 0.98 -2.57 -3.42
C SER A 131 1.35 -3.22 -4.74
N SER A 132 0.48 -3.09 -5.75
CA SER A 132 0.82 -3.42 -7.14
C SER A 132 1.83 -2.44 -7.76
N HIS A 133 1.94 -1.21 -7.22
CA HIS A 133 2.73 -0.16 -7.84
C HIS A 133 4.16 -0.09 -7.28
N PRO A 134 5.22 -0.29 -8.09
CA PRO A 134 6.59 -0.39 -7.60
C PRO A 134 7.11 0.92 -6.98
N ALA A 135 6.59 2.08 -7.40
CA ALA A 135 6.89 3.36 -6.75
C ALA A 135 6.46 3.42 -5.27
N ALA A 136 5.35 2.76 -4.89
CA ALA A 136 4.92 2.69 -3.49
C ALA A 136 5.87 1.82 -2.67
N ILE A 137 6.26 0.66 -3.23
CA ILE A 137 7.27 -0.26 -2.68
C ILE A 137 8.60 0.46 -2.44
N LEU A 138 9.13 1.15 -3.45
CA LEU A 138 10.34 1.95 -3.32
C LEU A 138 10.19 3.08 -2.29
N GLY A 139 9.03 3.72 -2.25
CA GLY A 139 8.72 4.76 -1.28
C GLY A 139 8.82 4.26 0.16
N ALA A 140 8.25 3.09 0.44
CA ALA A 140 8.28 2.45 1.75
C ALA A 140 9.67 1.96 2.13
N LEU A 141 10.38 1.27 1.22
CA LEU A 141 11.77 0.84 1.45
C LEU A 141 12.70 2.02 1.77
N ARG A 142 12.50 3.18 1.15
CA ARG A 142 13.27 4.40 1.46
C ARG A 142 12.85 5.06 2.77
N ALA A 143 11.59 4.96 3.16
CA ALA A 143 11.12 5.56 4.40
C ALA A 143 11.58 4.76 5.63
N TRP A 144 11.65 3.44 5.56
CA TRP A 144 12.05 2.58 6.69
C TRP A 144 13.46 1.99 6.62
N GLY A 145 14.10 2.00 5.45
CA GLY A 145 15.42 1.40 5.25
C GLY A 145 16.32 2.19 4.32
N ARG A 146 17.22 1.46 3.65
CA ARG A 146 18.21 2.04 2.74
C ARG A 146 17.82 1.93 1.27
N GLY A 147 16.57 1.56 0.95
CA GLY A 147 16.09 1.44 -0.42
C GLY A 147 16.04 0.01 -0.95
N ILE A 148 16.03 -0.13 -2.27
CA ILE A 148 15.88 -1.42 -2.97
C ILE A 148 17.17 -2.24 -3.00
N GLU A 149 18.30 -1.55 -2.90
CA GLU A 149 19.66 -2.09 -2.88
C GLU A 149 19.97 -2.96 -1.66
N ASP A 150 19.30 -2.69 -0.54
CA ASP A 150 19.57 -3.33 0.76
C ASP A 150 18.32 -4.04 1.31
N VAL A 151 17.44 -4.52 0.42
CA VAL A 151 16.21 -5.22 0.84
C VAL A 151 16.58 -6.55 1.49
N ASN A 152 16.19 -6.71 2.76
CA ASN A 152 16.30 -7.96 3.48
C ASN A 152 14.92 -8.65 3.54
N MET A 153 14.79 -9.79 2.88
CA MET A 153 13.54 -10.54 2.80
C MET A 153 13.34 -11.52 3.97
N GLU A 154 14.30 -11.68 4.89
CA GLU A 154 14.17 -12.63 6.00
C GLU A 154 13.01 -12.28 6.93
N ILE A 155 12.77 -10.99 7.20
CA ILE A 155 11.62 -10.57 8.01
C ILE A 155 10.29 -10.96 7.35
N ALA A 156 10.16 -10.75 6.03
CA ALA A 156 8.98 -11.19 5.30
C ALA A 156 8.84 -12.72 5.37
N LYS A 157 9.92 -13.46 5.08
CA LYS A 157 9.95 -14.93 5.09
C LYS A 157 9.53 -15.52 6.43
N GLU A 158 10.06 -14.98 7.53
CA GLU A 158 9.84 -15.51 8.88
C GLU A 158 8.51 -15.05 9.48
N HIS A 159 8.12 -13.79 9.25
CA HIS A 159 7.05 -13.15 10.03
C HIS A 159 5.84 -12.70 9.22
N ALA A 160 5.87 -12.68 7.89
CA ALA A 160 4.75 -12.14 7.10
C ALA A 160 3.42 -12.85 7.40
N ALA A 161 3.43 -14.18 7.50
CA ALA A 161 2.22 -14.96 7.75
C ALA A 161 1.58 -14.59 9.10
N GLY A 162 2.41 -14.50 10.15
CA GLY A 162 1.95 -14.13 11.50
C GLY A 162 1.50 -12.68 11.60
N ILE A 163 2.28 -11.74 11.03
CA ILE A 163 1.96 -10.31 11.03
C ILE A 163 0.63 -10.06 10.31
N MET A 164 0.43 -10.65 9.13
CA MET A 164 -0.80 -10.50 8.37
C MET A 164 -1.98 -11.15 9.09
N ALA A 165 -1.83 -12.38 9.61
CA ALA A 165 -2.89 -13.07 10.35
C ALA A 165 -3.35 -12.30 11.60
N ALA A 166 -2.43 -11.61 12.29
CA ALA A 166 -2.72 -10.76 13.44
C ALA A 166 -3.32 -9.39 13.07
N SER A 167 -3.41 -9.06 11.78
CA SER A 167 -3.86 -7.74 11.34
C SER A 167 -5.34 -7.51 11.67
N PRO A 168 -5.68 -6.34 12.26
CA PRO A 168 -7.08 -5.95 12.41
C PRO A 168 -7.71 -5.56 11.06
N VAL A 169 -6.90 -5.31 10.03
CA VAL A 169 -7.35 -4.85 8.71
C VAL A 169 -7.69 -6.07 7.85
N LYS A 170 -8.97 -6.22 7.51
CA LYS A 170 -9.49 -7.43 6.87
C LYS A 170 -8.74 -7.81 5.58
N TYR A 171 -8.51 -6.88 4.68
CA TYR A 171 -7.85 -7.20 3.41
C TYR A 171 -6.40 -7.68 3.59
N VAL A 172 -5.70 -7.19 4.63
CA VAL A 172 -4.34 -7.62 4.97
C VAL A 172 -4.38 -9.03 5.57
N ARG A 173 -5.31 -9.26 6.50
CA ARG A 173 -5.46 -10.54 7.19
C ARG A 173 -5.88 -11.68 6.26
N ASP A 174 -6.76 -11.38 5.32
CA ASP A 174 -7.34 -12.38 4.42
C ASP A 174 -6.47 -12.63 3.17
N ALA A 175 -5.45 -11.79 2.92
CA ALA A 175 -4.53 -11.94 1.80
C ALA A 175 -3.61 -13.16 1.98
N LYS A 176 -3.28 -13.82 0.86
CA LYS A 176 -2.53 -15.08 0.86
C LYS A 176 -1.12 -14.86 0.32
N LEU A 177 -0.11 -15.17 1.11
CA LEU A 177 1.28 -15.10 0.68
C LEU A 177 1.52 -15.97 -0.56
N LYS A 178 2.24 -15.41 -1.53
CA LYS A 178 2.57 -16.08 -2.79
C LYS A 178 3.99 -15.72 -3.24
N GLY A 179 4.70 -16.70 -3.78
CA GLY A 179 6.05 -16.54 -4.32
C GLY A 179 7.07 -17.42 -3.62
N SER A 180 8.21 -17.61 -4.32
CA SER A 180 9.23 -18.58 -3.95
C SER A 180 9.81 -18.37 -2.55
N LEU A 181 9.76 -17.13 -2.03
CA LEU A 181 10.14 -16.80 -0.66
C LEU A 181 9.32 -17.59 0.39
N PHE A 182 8.06 -17.90 0.06
CA PHE A 182 7.12 -18.61 0.92
C PHE A 182 6.93 -20.08 0.52
N GLY A 183 7.81 -20.62 -0.33
CA GLY A 183 7.73 -22.00 -0.82
C GLY A 183 6.58 -22.24 -1.80
N SER A 184 6.08 -21.21 -2.47
CA SER A 184 5.00 -21.30 -3.47
C SER A 184 5.39 -20.63 -4.78
N GLY A 185 4.99 -21.18 -5.93
CA GLY A 185 5.19 -20.51 -7.23
C GLY A 185 6.46 -20.91 -7.97
N ASP A 186 6.25 -21.34 -9.22
CA ASP A 186 7.23 -21.61 -10.28
C ASP A 186 7.14 -20.56 -11.41
N ASP A 187 6.35 -19.50 -11.20
CA ASP A 187 5.97 -18.48 -12.18
C ASP A 187 6.84 -17.22 -12.18
N GLY A 188 8.02 -17.25 -11.52
CA GLY A 188 8.91 -16.09 -11.39
C GLY A 188 8.53 -15.10 -10.27
N THR A 189 7.44 -15.36 -9.54
CA THR A 189 7.07 -14.59 -8.35
C THR A 189 8.02 -14.89 -7.18
N VAL A 190 8.49 -13.85 -6.48
CA VAL A 190 9.35 -14.02 -5.29
C VAL A 190 8.63 -13.66 -4.00
N CYS A 191 8.11 -12.44 -3.88
CA CYS A 191 7.48 -11.96 -2.63
C CYS A 191 6.27 -11.06 -2.92
N CYS A 192 5.07 -11.64 -2.85
CA CYS A 192 3.81 -10.93 -2.99
C CYS A 192 2.72 -11.59 -2.12
N ALA A 193 1.52 -11.02 -2.14
CA ALA A 193 0.33 -11.69 -1.65
C ALA A 193 -0.82 -11.54 -2.63
N ASP A 194 -1.63 -12.58 -2.78
CA ASP A 194 -2.94 -12.52 -3.41
C ASP A 194 -3.90 -11.79 -2.49
N THR A 195 -4.23 -10.55 -2.88
CA THR A 195 -5.20 -9.70 -2.18
C THR A 195 -6.58 -9.75 -2.86
N SER A 196 -6.71 -10.55 -3.92
CA SER A 196 -7.88 -10.62 -4.78
C SER A 196 -8.33 -9.26 -5.29
N PHE A 197 -7.36 -8.35 -5.50
CA PHE A 197 -7.60 -6.99 -5.95
C PHE A 197 -7.14 -6.81 -7.39
N TRP A 198 -8.10 -6.94 -8.31
CA TRP A 198 -7.87 -7.11 -9.74
C TRP A 198 -7.75 -5.76 -10.45
N VAL A 199 -6.60 -5.11 -10.28
CA VAL A 199 -6.28 -3.84 -10.94
C VAL A 199 -5.37 -4.04 -12.13
N ASP A 200 -5.52 -3.17 -13.13
CA ASP A 200 -4.67 -3.21 -14.30
C ASP A 200 -3.22 -2.88 -13.93
N HIS A 201 -2.29 -3.74 -14.37
CA HIS A 201 -0.87 -3.61 -14.08
C HIS A 201 -0.08 -2.90 -15.18
N ALA A 202 -0.69 -2.35 -16.24
CA ALA A 202 0.06 -1.74 -17.34
C ALA A 202 0.89 -0.53 -16.90
N GLU A 203 0.29 0.40 -16.14
CA GLU A 203 1.01 1.54 -15.56
C GLU A 203 2.08 1.08 -14.54
N PRO A 204 1.77 0.22 -13.55
CA PRO A 204 2.78 -0.38 -12.67
C PRO A 204 3.95 -1.05 -13.40
N PHE A 205 3.71 -1.81 -14.47
CA PHE A 205 4.74 -2.50 -15.23
C PHE A 205 5.60 -1.56 -16.06
N ALA A 206 5.02 -0.50 -16.64
CA ALA A 206 5.81 0.55 -17.26
C ALA A 206 6.75 1.22 -16.25
N ALA A 207 6.26 1.53 -15.05
CA ALA A 207 7.10 2.07 -13.98
C ALA A 207 8.18 1.07 -13.52
N LEU A 208 7.85 -0.22 -13.43
CA LEU A 208 8.79 -1.28 -13.06
C LEU A 208 9.90 -1.44 -14.10
N ALA A 209 9.59 -1.36 -15.39
CA ALA A 209 10.57 -1.44 -16.46
C ALA A 209 11.63 -0.34 -16.35
N GLU A 210 11.22 0.91 -16.05
CA GLU A 210 12.16 2.01 -15.81
C GLU A 210 13.03 1.80 -14.55
N ILE A 211 12.48 1.15 -13.51
CA ILE A 211 13.26 0.81 -12.31
C ILE A 211 14.29 -0.27 -12.63
N LYS A 212 13.92 -1.31 -13.37
CA LYS A 212 14.79 -2.43 -13.76
C LYS A 212 15.99 -1.98 -14.61
N LYS A 213 15.92 -0.83 -15.29
CA LYS A 213 17.08 -0.23 -16.01
C LYS A 213 18.21 0.23 -15.10
N ARG A 214 17.95 0.46 -13.81
CA ARG A 214 18.90 1.09 -12.87
C ARG A 214 19.11 0.30 -11.58
N ALA A 215 18.28 -0.69 -11.30
CA ALA A 215 18.36 -1.50 -10.08
C ALA A 215 17.75 -2.88 -10.31
N THR A 216 18.25 -3.87 -9.56
CA THR A 216 17.64 -5.20 -9.50
C THR A 216 16.31 -5.13 -8.74
N TRP A 217 15.28 -5.79 -9.28
CA TRP A 217 13.98 -5.90 -8.62
C TRP A 217 13.87 -7.23 -7.86
N PRO A 218 13.87 -7.23 -6.51
CA PRO A 218 13.98 -8.47 -5.74
C PRO A 218 12.64 -9.19 -5.50
N PHE A 219 11.50 -8.58 -5.83
CA PHE A 219 10.17 -9.14 -5.52
C PHE A 219 9.64 -10.10 -6.60
N GLY A 220 10.38 -10.27 -7.71
CA GLY A 220 9.96 -11.11 -8.83
C GLY A 220 8.86 -10.46 -9.67
N ASP A 221 8.14 -11.30 -10.41
CA ASP A 221 6.99 -10.88 -11.21
C ASP A 221 5.72 -10.72 -10.34
N LEU A 222 4.73 -10.00 -10.86
CA LEU A 222 3.47 -9.74 -10.17
C LEU A 222 2.30 -10.39 -10.92
N PRO A 223 1.74 -11.49 -10.41
CA PRO A 223 0.53 -12.08 -10.97
C PRO A 223 -0.68 -11.15 -10.84
N GLU A 224 -1.69 -11.35 -11.70
CA GLU A 224 -2.98 -10.66 -11.57
C GLU A 224 -3.62 -10.93 -10.20
N GLY A 225 -4.33 -9.93 -9.67
CA GLY A 225 -4.97 -9.99 -8.34
C GLY A 225 -4.00 -9.97 -7.16
N CYS A 226 -2.69 -9.98 -7.40
CA CYS A 226 -1.66 -9.93 -6.36
C CYS A 226 -1.05 -8.52 -6.20
N GLU A 227 -0.46 -8.28 -5.04
CA GLU A 227 0.28 -7.07 -4.70
C GLU A 227 1.65 -7.44 -4.14
N PHE A 228 2.69 -6.69 -4.50
CA PHE A 228 4.02 -6.87 -3.90
C PHE A 228 3.96 -6.63 -2.41
N LEU A 229 4.70 -7.42 -1.64
CA LEU A 229 4.74 -7.33 -0.19
C LEU A 229 6.11 -6.80 0.27
N VAL A 230 6.09 -5.76 1.09
CA VAL A 230 7.27 -5.30 1.85
C VAL A 230 6.97 -5.41 3.33
N LEU A 231 7.95 -5.88 4.10
CA LEU A 231 7.98 -6.00 5.56
C LEU A 231 9.36 -5.67 6.12
#